data_AF-A0A7X7DTT6-F1
#
_entry.id   AF-A0A7X7DTT6-F1
#
_cell.length_a   1.000
_cell.length_b   1.000
_cell.length_c   1.000
_cell.angle_alpha   90.00
_cell.angle_beta   90.00
_cell.angle_gamma   90.00
#
_symmetry.space_group_name_H-M   'P 1'
#
loop_
_entity.id
_entity.type
_entity.pdbx_description
1 polymer ?
#
loop_
_entity_poly.entity_id
_entity_poly.type
_entity_poly.pdbx_seq_one_letter_code
_entity_poly.pdbx_strand_id
1 'polypeptide(L)' 'MLHAEFADSFGNFSLRVSLTLGMETGVLFGRSGSGKSMTLRTLAGLRTPSEG' A
#
# COMPACT_ATOMS: atom_id res chain seq x y z
N MET A 1 -0.70 -9.00 13.49
CA MET A 1 -0.15 -7.64 13.38
C MET A 1 0.52 -7.52 12.02
N LEU A 2 0.05 -6.59 11.20
CA LEU A 2 0.57 -6.28 9.88
C LEU A 2 1.54 -5.10 9.99
N HIS A 3 2.73 -5.26 9.43
CA HIS A 3 3.67 -4.17 9.19
C HIS A 3 4.00 -4.16 7.70
N ALA A 4 3.97 -2.98 7.10
CA ALA A 4 4.33 -2.82 5.71
C ALA A 4 5.03 -1.47 5.50
N GLU A 5 6.22 -1.55 4.94
CA GLU A 5 6.98 -0.40 4.49
C GLU A 5 7.49 -0.72 3.09
N PHE A 6 7.01 0.03 2.09
CA PHE A 6 7.41 -0.20 0.70
C PHE A 6 7.20 1.04 -0.15
N ALA A 7 7.90 1.07 -1.28
CA ALA A 7 7.76 2.12 -2.28
C ALA A 7 7.60 1.54 -3.70
N ASP A 8 6.87 2.28 -4.53
CA ASP A 8 6.70 1.96 -5.94
C ASP A 8 6.43 3.23 -6.77
N SER A 9 6.67 3.16 -8.08
CA SER A 9 6.48 4.29 -9.00
C SER A 9 5.80 3.85 -10.30
N PHE A 10 4.81 4.62 -10.76
CA PHE A 10 3.97 4.33 -11.91
C PHE A 10 3.80 5.58 -12.77
N GLY A 11 4.67 5.75 -13.77
CA GLY A 11 4.69 6.96 -14.59
C GLY A 11 4.93 8.20 -13.72
N ASN A 12 3.93 9.10 -13.63
CA ASN A 12 3.99 10.31 -12.81
C ASN A 12 3.44 10.13 -11.38
N PHE A 13 3.03 8.93 -10.99
CA PHE A 13 2.52 8.62 -9.66
C PHE A 13 3.59 7.91 -8.82
N SER A 14 3.84 8.41 -7.62
CA SER A 14 4.70 7.75 -6.62
C SER A 14 3.87 7.27 -5.44
N LEU A 15 4.16 6.05 -4.98
CA LEU A 15 3.51 5.44 -3.83
C LEU A 15 4.59 5.13 -2.79
N ARG A 16 4.44 5.68 -1.59
CA ARG A 16 5.21 5.28 -0.40
C ARG A 16 4.23 4.92 0.69
N VAL A 17 4.36 3.71 1.21
CA VAL A 17 3.49 3.18 2.26
C VAL A 17 4.35 2.90 3.47
N SER A 18 3.92 3.42 4.62
CA SER A 18 4.36 2.98 5.93
C SER A 18 3.10 2.79 6.78
N LEU A 19 2.81 1.53 7.12
CA LEU A 19 1.55 1.09 7.69
C LEU A 19 1.84 0.08 8.80
N THR A 20 1.20 0.26 9.95
CA THR A 20 1.07 -0.75 10.98
C THR A 20 -0.40 -0.93 11.32
N LEU A 21 -0.87 -2.18 11.38
CA LEU A 21 -2.22 -2.54 11.77
C LEU A 21 -2.15 -3.70 12.77
N GLY A 22 -2.85 -3.59 13.89
CA GLY A 22 -2.95 -4.60 14.93
C GLY A 22 -3.84 -5.77 14.53
N MET A 23 -4.76 -6.12 15.43
CA MET A 23 -5.77 -7.17 15.22
C MET A 23 -7.15 -6.51 15.20
N GLU A 24 -7.30 -5.50 14.35
CA GLU A 24 -8.53 -4.74 14.16
C GLU A 24 -8.86 -4.55 12.69
N THR A 25 -10.08 -4.10 12.40
CA THR A 25 -10.52 -3.75 11.06
C THR A 25 -9.98 -2.36 10.69
N GLY A 26 -9.02 -2.30 9.78
CA GLY A 26 -8.52 -1.05 9.20
C GLY A 26 -9.29 -0.62 7.95
N VAL A 27 -9.45 0.69 7.76
CA VAL A 27 -10.04 1.28 6.55
C VAL A 27 -9.03 2.21 5.88
N LEU A 28 -8.71 1.95 4.60
CA LEU A 28 -7.88 2.82 3.79
C LEU A 28 -8.76 3.80 2.98
N PHE A 29 -8.83 5.06 3.40
CA PHE A 29 -9.66 6.09 2.78
C PHE A 29 -8.84 7.05 1.89
N GLY A 30 -9.44 7.58 0.82
CA GLY A 30 -8.79 8.53 -0.07
C GLY A 30 -9.50 8.67 -1.43
N ARG A 31 -9.17 9.72 -2.19
CA ARG A 31 -9.74 10.01 -3.52
C ARG A 31 -9.45 8.90 -4.54
N SER A 32 -10.17 8.85 -5.65
CA SER A 32 -9.82 7.96 -6.76
C SER A 32 -8.38 8.23 -7.23
N GLY A 33 -7.65 7.17 -7.58
CA GLY A 33 -6.24 7.27 -7.98
C GLY A 33 -5.21 7.42 -6.86
N SER A 34 -5.62 7.52 -5.58
CA SER A 34 -4.69 7.74 -4.46
C SER A 34 -3.83 6.53 -4.04
N GLY A 35 -3.77 5.47 -4.86
CA GLY A 35 -2.96 4.27 -4.57
C GLY A 35 -3.62 3.18 -3.71
N LYS A 36 -4.87 3.33 -3.24
CA LYS A 36 -5.52 2.35 -2.33
C LYS A 36 -5.47 0.90 -2.81
N SER A 37 -5.93 0.66 -4.04
CA SER A 37 -5.94 -0.69 -4.62
C SER A 37 -4.53 -1.21 -4.90
N MET A 38 -3.57 -0.32 -5.18
CA MET A 38 -2.17 -0.70 -5.34
C MET A 38 -1.61 -1.18 -4.00
N THR A 39 -1.82 -0.41 -2.93
CA THR A 39 -1.43 -0.80 -1.57
C THR A 39 -1.99 -2.17 -1.19
N LEU A 40 -3.30 -2.39 -1.34
CA LEU A 40 -3.91 -3.68 -0.98
C LEU A 40 -3.42 -4.85 -1.83
N ARG A 41 -3.16 -4.65 -3.13
CA ARG A 41 -2.61 -5.69 -4.00
C ARG A 41 -1.17 -6.06 -3.61
N THR A 42 -0.36 -5.07 -3.23
CA THR A 42 1.00 -5.32 -2.73
C THR A 42 0.96 -6.07 -1.40
N LEU A 43 0.12 -5.64 -0.45
CA LEU A 43 -0.05 -6.32 0.84
C LEU A 43 -0.56 -7.77 0.69
N ALA A 44 -1.40 -8.03 -0.33
CA ALA A 44 -1.91 -9.37 -0.63
C ALA A 44 -0.90 -10.26 -1.39
N GLY A 45 0.31 -9.77 -1.70
CA GLY A 45 1.31 -10.50 -2.48
C GLY A 45 0.95 -10.65 -3.97
N LEU A 46 -0.08 -9.95 -4.45
CA LEU A 46 -0.48 -9.95 -5.87
C LEU A 46 0.40 -9.02 -6.72
N ARG A 47 1.24 -8.22 -6.07
CA ARG A 47 2.23 -7.34 -6.68
C ARG A 47 3.46 -7.26 -5.80
N THR A 48 4.64 -7.22 -6.42
CA THR A 48 5.91 -6.95 -5.76
C THR A 48 6.20 -5.44 -5.86
N PRO A 49 6.51 -4.75 -4.75
CA PRO A 49 6.90 -3.35 -4.81
C PRO A 49 8.30 -3.20 -5.42
N SER A 50 8.67 -1.98 -5.79
CA SER A 50 10.02 -1.70 -6.29
C SER A 50 11.06 -1.70 -5.17
N GLU A 51 10.64 -1.35 -3.94
CA GLU A 51 11.47 -1.32 -2.73
C GLU A 51 10.63 -1.77 -1.52
N GLY A 52 11.29 -2.42 -0.54
CA GLY A 52 10.66 -2.87 0.72
C GLY A 52 10.34 -4.36 0.78
#